data_AF-A0A136LQA7-F1
#
_entry.id   AF-A0A136LQA7-F1
#
_cell.length_a   1.000
_cell.length_b   1.000
_cell.length_c   1.000
_cell.angle_alpha   90.00
_cell.angle_beta   90.00
_cell.angle_gamma   90.00
#
_symmetry.space_group_name_H-M   'P 1'
#
loop_
_entity.id
_entity.type
_entity.pdbx_description
1 polymer ?
#
loop_
_entity_poly.entity_id
_entity_poly.type
_entity_poly.pdbx_seq_one_letter_code
_entity_poly.pdbx_strand_id
1 'polypeptide(L)'
;MVRGPKRMAQKKIVIGRDARPSGEMVSQLVSATLQGLGLHVIDLGLSTTPTVEIAVPLEKAGGGIILTASHNPVQWNALKLLNEKGEFISAEDGAEVLQLAQKDNFDFAAVTQLGSYTQNNSYIQKHINLILKHKLVDKRAIQNSKFKIAVDAVNSTGGIAVPLLLKALGVKKIVQLYCEPNGKFRTTPNHCPST
;
A
#
# COMPACT_ATOMS: atom_id res chain seq x y z
N MET A 1 -27.92 27.61 -3.00
CA MET A 1 -27.45 26.41 -2.27
C MET A 1 -26.09 26.74 -1.65
N VAL A 2 -26.09 27.13 -0.37
CA VAL A 2 -24.88 27.59 0.33
C VAL A 2 -24.03 26.37 0.65
N ARG A 3 -22.88 26.23 -0.02
CA ARG A 3 -21.89 25.20 0.33
C ARG A 3 -21.41 25.49 1.74
N GLY A 4 -21.66 24.56 2.67
CA GLY A 4 -21.15 24.64 4.04
C GLY A 4 -19.62 24.75 4.07
N PRO A 5 -19.02 25.05 5.24
CA PRO A 5 -17.59 25.29 5.36
C PRO A 5 -16.80 24.12 4.75
N LYS A 6 -16.05 24.40 3.68
CA LYS A 6 -15.10 23.44 3.09
C LYS A 6 -14.17 23.00 4.22
N ARG A 7 -14.28 21.74 4.69
CA ARG A 7 -13.17 21.08 5.39
C ARG A 7 -11.92 21.38 4.58
N MET A 8 -10.83 21.83 5.21
CA MET A 8 -9.54 21.93 4.52
C MET A 8 -9.26 20.54 3.95
N ALA A 9 -9.40 20.40 2.63
CA ALA A 9 -9.25 19.11 1.98
C ALA A 9 -7.84 18.62 2.26
N GLN A 10 -7.72 17.42 2.84
CA GLN A 10 -6.44 16.80 3.09
C GLN A 10 -5.81 16.51 1.73
N LYS A 11 -4.81 17.32 1.35
CA LYS A 11 -4.18 17.25 0.02
C LYS A 11 -3.20 16.10 -0.14
N LYS A 12 -2.97 15.29 0.90
CA LYS A 12 -2.01 14.19 0.86
C LYS A 12 -2.69 12.88 0.46
N ILE A 13 -2.06 12.11 -0.42
CA ILE A 13 -2.44 10.74 -0.78
C ILE A 13 -1.22 9.84 -0.58
N VAL A 14 -1.40 8.73 0.14
CA VAL A 14 -0.35 7.71 0.31
C VAL A 14 -0.51 6.64 -0.76
N ILE A 15 0.56 6.27 -1.43
CA ILE A 15 0.54 5.17 -2.41
C ILE A 15 1.57 4.11 -2.04
N GLY A 16 1.30 2.87 -2.45
CA GLY A 16 2.28 1.79 -2.36
C GLY A 16 1.91 0.63 -3.27
N ARG A 17 2.89 -0.18 -3.66
CA ARG A 17 2.69 -1.24 -4.65
C ARG A 17 3.27 -2.58 -4.22
N ASP A 18 2.73 -3.65 -4.78
CA ASP A 18 3.37 -4.95 -4.73
C ASP A 18 4.49 -5.09 -5.79
N ALA A 19 5.04 -6.30 -5.92
CA ALA A 19 6.13 -6.59 -6.84
C ALA A 19 5.69 -6.84 -8.30
N ARG A 20 4.43 -6.63 -8.67
CA ARG A 20 3.97 -6.84 -10.05
C ARG A 20 4.82 -6.03 -11.04
N PRO A 21 5.23 -6.59 -12.19
CA PRO A 21 6.07 -5.89 -13.17
C PRO A 21 5.45 -4.58 -13.68
N SER A 22 4.13 -4.54 -13.85
CA SER A 22 3.41 -3.31 -14.27
C SER A 22 3.30 -2.27 -13.16
N GLY A 23 3.58 -2.63 -11.90
CA GLY A 23 3.31 -1.79 -10.73
C GLY A 23 4.10 -0.48 -10.73
N GLU A 24 5.35 -0.46 -11.19
CA GLU A 24 6.16 0.76 -11.22
C GLU A 24 5.61 1.79 -12.22
N MET A 25 5.33 1.34 -13.45
CA MET A 25 4.71 2.17 -14.49
C MET A 25 3.37 2.74 -14.02
N VAL A 26 2.48 1.91 -13.45
CA VAL A 26 1.17 2.38 -12.97
C VAL A 26 1.33 3.34 -11.78
N SER A 27 2.29 3.11 -10.88
CA SER A 27 2.57 4.01 -9.74
C SER A 27 2.98 5.40 -10.21
N GLN A 28 3.83 5.48 -11.23
CA GLN A 28 4.25 6.75 -11.83
C GLN A 28 3.08 7.48 -12.49
N LEU A 29 2.23 6.76 -13.24
CA LEU A 29 1.03 7.34 -13.86
C LEU A 29 0.06 7.91 -12.81
N VAL A 30 -0.22 7.15 -11.76
CA VAL A 30 -1.06 7.58 -10.64
C VAL A 30 -0.45 8.80 -9.95
N SER A 31 0.85 8.77 -9.65
CA SER A 31 1.55 9.86 -9.00
C SER A 31 1.48 11.16 -9.79
N ALA A 32 1.81 11.10 -11.09
CA ALA A 32 1.79 12.26 -11.97
C ALA A 32 0.38 12.86 -12.11
N THR A 33 -0.64 12.01 -12.21
CA THR A 33 -2.05 12.45 -12.29
C THR A 33 -2.46 13.18 -11.01
N LEU A 34 -2.15 12.62 -9.83
CA LEU A 34 -2.48 13.24 -8.54
C LEU A 34 -1.74 14.57 -8.35
N GLN A 35 -0.46 14.66 -8.73
CA GLN A 35 0.28 15.92 -8.71
C GLN A 35 -0.32 16.97 -9.66
N GLY A 36 -0.76 16.54 -10.85
CA GLY A 36 -1.49 17.37 -11.80
C GLY A 36 -2.78 17.95 -11.23
N LEU A 37 -3.44 17.24 -10.30
CA LEU A 37 -4.62 17.70 -9.56
C LEU A 37 -4.28 18.55 -8.31
N GLY A 38 -3.00 18.86 -8.08
CA GLY A 38 -2.55 19.65 -6.93
C GLY A 38 -2.44 18.86 -5.62
N LEU A 39 -2.39 17.53 -5.67
CA LEU A 39 -2.29 16.64 -4.50
C LEU A 39 -0.85 16.23 -4.22
N HIS A 40 -0.50 16.12 -2.94
CA HIS A 40 0.81 15.71 -2.46
C HIS A 40 0.87 14.19 -2.30
N VAL A 41 1.70 13.53 -3.11
CA VAL A 41 1.85 12.08 -3.13
C VAL A 41 2.99 11.66 -2.18
N ILE A 42 2.70 10.70 -1.31
CA ILE A 42 3.69 10.00 -0.49
C ILE A 42 3.79 8.56 -0.98
N ASP A 43 4.85 8.26 -1.73
CA ASP A 43 5.08 6.92 -2.30
C ASP A 43 5.91 6.05 -1.35
N LEU A 44 5.33 4.94 -0.92
CA LEU A 44 5.98 3.94 -0.06
C LEU A 44 6.81 2.92 -0.85
N GLY A 45 6.80 3.00 -2.18
CA GLY A 45 7.46 2.07 -3.08
C GLY A 45 6.89 0.66 -2.95
N LEU A 46 7.80 -0.34 -2.96
CA LEU A 46 7.47 -1.72 -2.64
C LEU A 46 7.02 -1.81 -1.18
N SER A 47 5.73 -2.08 -1.00
CA SER A 47 5.09 -2.08 0.32
C SER A 47 4.08 -3.22 0.43
N THR A 48 3.58 -3.46 1.63
CA THR A 48 2.46 -4.39 1.85
C THR A 48 1.16 -3.60 2.00
N THR A 49 0.03 -4.18 1.59
CA THR A 49 -1.31 -3.62 1.81
C THR A 49 -1.50 -3.05 3.22
N PRO A 50 -1.26 -3.80 4.32
CA PRO A 50 -1.45 -3.25 5.67
C PRO A 50 -0.43 -2.14 6.03
N THR A 51 0.73 -2.09 5.37
CA THR A 51 1.68 -0.97 5.58
C THR A 51 1.13 0.34 5.00
N VAL A 52 0.47 0.29 3.84
CA VAL A 52 -0.19 1.46 3.24
C VAL A 52 -1.39 1.87 4.08
N GLU A 53 -2.23 0.92 4.50
CA GLU A 53 -3.39 1.15 5.38
C GLU A 53 -3.00 1.90 6.66
N ILE A 54 -1.89 1.50 7.30
CA ILE A 54 -1.38 2.17 8.50
C ILE A 54 -0.75 3.54 8.19
N ALA A 55 -0.11 3.69 7.04
CA ALA A 55 0.56 4.93 6.67
C ALA A 55 -0.42 6.09 6.43
N VAL A 56 -1.59 5.81 5.87
CA VAL A 56 -2.64 6.82 5.59
C VAL A 56 -2.99 7.66 6.82
N PRO A 57 -3.47 7.09 7.95
CA PRO A 57 -3.80 7.86 9.15
C PRO A 57 -2.55 8.45 9.83
N LEU A 58 -1.38 7.80 9.75
CA LEU A 58 -0.13 8.34 10.31
C LEU A 58 0.36 9.61 9.59
N GLU A 59 0.16 9.69 8.27
CA GLU A 59 0.47 10.88 7.47
C GLU A 59 -0.63 11.94 7.52
N LYS A 60 -1.78 11.62 8.13
CA LYS A 60 -3.02 12.40 8.08
C LYS A 60 -3.45 12.67 6.64
N ALA A 61 -3.33 11.65 5.80
CA ALA A 61 -3.68 11.69 4.39
C ALA A 61 -5.20 11.56 4.19
N GLY A 62 -5.71 12.14 3.10
CA GLY A 62 -7.12 12.06 2.73
C GLY A 62 -7.55 10.70 2.19
N GLY A 63 -6.58 9.82 1.94
CA GLY A 63 -6.79 8.47 1.46
C GLY A 63 -5.49 7.82 1.02
N GLY A 64 -5.61 6.63 0.46
CA GLY A 64 -4.48 5.92 -0.11
C GLY A 64 -4.83 5.05 -1.31
N ILE A 65 -3.81 4.68 -2.08
CA ILE A 65 -3.96 3.82 -3.25
C ILE A 65 -2.93 2.70 -3.18
N ILE A 66 -3.41 1.46 -3.19
CA ILE A 66 -2.56 0.28 -3.22
C ILE A 66 -2.60 -0.31 -4.63
N LEU A 67 -1.44 -0.38 -5.27
CA LEU A 67 -1.28 -0.98 -6.59
C LEU A 67 -0.98 -2.46 -6.44
N THR A 68 -2.04 -3.28 -6.55
CA THR A 68 -1.95 -4.73 -6.45
C THR A 68 -3.23 -5.38 -6.95
N ALA A 69 -3.11 -6.47 -7.70
CA ALA A 69 -4.23 -7.40 -7.93
C ALA A 69 -4.19 -8.60 -6.96
N SER A 70 -3.60 -8.43 -5.77
CA SER A 70 -3.50 -9.44 -4.72
C SER A 70 -2.91 -10.75 -5.24
N HIS A 71 -3.70 -11.80 -5.34
CA HIS A 71 -3.29 -13.12 -5.79
C HIS A 71 -3.51 -13.34 -7.29
N ASN A 72 -4.18 -12.44 -8.02
CA ASN A 72 -4.49 -12.64 -9.43
C ASN A 72 -3.22 -12.89 -10.28
N PRO A 73 -3.34 -13.58 -11.44
CA PRO A 73 -2.22 -13.81 -12.36
C PRO A 73 -1.41 -12.55 -12.70
N VAL A 74 -0.16 -12.73 -13.12
CA VAL A 74 0.85 -11.66 -13.26
C VAL A 74 0.43 -10.52 -14.18
N GLN A 75 -0.38 -10.80 -15.21
CA GLN A 75 -0.89 -9.80 -16.15
C GLN A 75 -1.87 -8.80 -15.53
N TRP A 76 -2.48 -9.14 -14.40
CA TRP A 76 -3.43 -8.27 -13.71
C TRP A 76 -2.71 -7.27 -12.82
N ASN A 77 -3.27 -6.07 -12.74
CA ASN A 77 -2.98 -5.09 -11.70
C ASN A 77 -4.28 -4.35 -11.38
N ALA A 78 -4.35 -3.74 -10.20
CA ALA A 78 -5.54 -3.02 -9.76
C ALA A 78 -5.16 -1.89 -8.82
N LEU A 79 -6.06 -0.92 -8.71
CA LEU A 79 -6.00 0.14 -7.71
C LEU A 79 -6.99 -0.19 -6.61
N LYS A 80 -6.50 -0.47 -5.41
CA LYS A 80 -7.37 -0.54 -4.23
C LYS A 80 -7.33 0.80 -3.51
N LEU A 81 -8.49 1.40 -3.34
CA LEU A 81 -8.63 2.74 -2.78
C LEU A 81 -8.95 2.67 -1.29
N LEU A 82 -8.32 3.55 -0.53
CA LEU A 82 -8.48 3.68 0.91
C LEU A 82 -9.03 5.05 1.29
N ASN A 83 -9.89 5.11 2.30
CA ASN A 83 -10.35 6.35 2.93
C ASN A 83 -9.28 6.94 3.87
N GLU A 84 -9.57 8.06 4.52
CA GLU A 84 -8.65 8.77 5.43
C GLU A 84 -8.28 7.99 6.70
N LYS A 85 -9.03 6.93 7.02
CA LYS A 85 -8.76 6.03 8.14
C LYS A 85 -7.84 4.88 7.74
N GLY A 86 -7.51 4.76 6.45
CA GLY A 86 -6.74 3.65 5.90
C GLY A 86 -7.56 2.39 5.66
N GLU A 87 -8.89 2.49 5.64
CA GLU A 87 -9.80 1.37 5.35
C GLU A 87 -10.16 1.36 3.87
N PHE A 88 -10.48 0.19 3.30
CA PHE A 88 -11.04 0.14 1.94
C PHE A 88 -12.31 0.99 1.85
N ILE A 89 -12.43 1.74 0.75
CA ILE A 89 -13.64 2.54 0.50
C ILE A 89 -14.88 1.66 0.38
N SER A 90 -16.04 2.21 0.75
CA SER A 90 -17.32 1.51 0.63
C SER A 90 -17.73 1.31 -0.84
N ALA A 91 -18.75 0.47 -1.08
CA ALA A 91 -19.29 0.29 -2.42
C ALA A 91 -19.92 1.59 -2.94
N GLU A 92 -20.53 2.37 -2.04
CA GLU A 92 -21.12 3.67 -2.30
C GLU A 92 -20.04 4.69 -2.73
N ASP A 93 -18.96 4.81 -1.95
CA ASP A 93 -17.83 5.67 -2.29
C ASP A 93 -17.16 5.23 -3.61
N GLY A 94 -17.04 3.92 -3.82
CA GLY A 94 -16.49 3.35 -5.06
C GLY A 94 -17.34 3.70 -6.28
N ALA A 95 -18.67 3.63 -6.15
CA ALA A 95 -19.59 4.05 -7.20
C ALA A 95 -19.47 5.55 -7.50
N GLU A 96 -19.30 6.39 -6.47
CA GLU A 96 -19.05 7.82 -6.65
C GLU A 96 -17.75 8.08 -7.42
N VAL A 97 -16.64 7.41 -7.05
CA VAL A 97 -15.36 7.52 -7.78
C VAL A 97 -15.53 7.14 -9.25
N LEU A 98 -16.24 6.04 -9.55
CA LEU A 98 -16.51 5.62 -10.93
C LEU A 98 -17.36 6.64 -11.70
N GLN A 99 -18.38 7.21 -11.06
CA GLN A 99 -19.21 8.25 -11.68
C GLN A 99 -18.41 9.52 -11.99
N LEU A 100 -17.53 9.94 -11.08
CA LEU A 100 -16.64 11.07 -11.30
C LEU A 100 -15.68 10.80 -12.44
N ALA A 101 -15.12 9.58 -12.52
CA ALA A 101 -14.24 9.18 -13.60
C ALA A 101 -14.94 9.16 -14.98
N GLN A 102 -16.19 8.70 -15.04
CA GLN A 102 -16.98 8.66 -16.27
C GLN A 102 -17.38 10.04 -16.81
N LYS A 103 -17.53 11.02 -15.92
CA LYS A 103 -17.86 12.41 -16.33
C LYS A 103 -16.68 13.11 -17.00
N ASP A 104 -15.45 12.61 -16.79
CA ASP A 104 -14.20 13.15 -17.36
C ASP A 104 -14.03 14.68 -17.18
N ASN A 105 -14.63 15.21 -16.10
CA ASN A 105 -14.63 16.64 -15.80
C ASN A 105 -13.64 16.92 -14.67
N PHE A 106 -12.35 16.82 -14.99
CA PHE A 106 -11.25 17.04 -14.05
C PHE A 106 -10.66 18.44 -14.20
N ASP A 107 -10.62 19.18 -13.09
CA ASP A 107 -9.92 20.47 -13.03
C ASP A 107 -8.47 20.24 -12.61
N PHE A 108 -7.56 20.25 -13.60
CA PHE A 108 -6.13 20.22 -13.32
C PHE A 108 -5.66 21.52 -12.67
N ALA A 109 -4.70 21.39 -11.74
CA ALA A 109 -4.10 22.53 -11.07
C ALA A 109 -3.30 23.38 -12.06
N ALA A 110 -3.24 24.69 -11.78
CA ALA A 110 -2.30 25.57 -12.47
C ALA A 110 -0.86 25.07 -12.25
N VAL A 111 0.04 25.33 -13.21
CA VAL A 111 1.44 24.88 -13.15
C VAL A 111 2.16 25.36 -11.88
N THR A 112 1.76 26.51 -11.32
CA THR A 112 2.31 27.07 -10.07
C THR A 112 1.72 26.46 -8.80
N GLN A 113 0.74 25.56 -8.94
CA GLN A 113 -0.01 24.92 -7.84
C GLN A 113 0.02 23.39 -7.94
N LEU A 114 0.95 22.83 -8.72
CA LEU A 114 1.14 21.38 -8.80
C LEU A 114 1.44 20.78 -7.42
N GLY A 115 0.97 19.56 -7.23
CA GLY A 115 1.24 18.76 -6.07
C GLY A 115 2.70 18.29 -6.01
N SER A 116 3.14 17.88 -4.82
CA SER A 116 4.50 17.36 -4.62
C SER A 116 4.53 15.84 -4.66
N TYR A 117 5.70 15.28 -4.93
CA TYR A 117 5.97 13.85 -4.77
C TYR A 117 7.05 13.66 -3.73
N THR A 118 6.89 12.67 -2.85
CA THR A 118 7.90 12.31 -1.84
C THR A 118 7.91 10.80 -1.66
N GLN A 119 9.10 10.20 -1.77
CA GLN A 119 9.29 8.78 -1.48
C GLN A 119 9.61 8.56 0.00
N ASN A 120 8.99 7.56 0.63
CA ASN A 120 9.21 7.22 2.03
C ASN A 120 9.30 5.70 2.28
N ASN A 121 10.52 5.18 2.20
CA ASN A 121 10.81 3.75 2.38
C ASN A 121 10.87 3.31 3.86
N SER A 122 10.57 4.20 4.83
CA SER A 122 10.65 3.87 6.27
C SER A 122 9.42 3.12 6.81
N TYR A 123 8.34 3.05 6.04
CA TYR A 123 7.03 2.62 6.55
C TYR A 123 6.94 1.14 6.89
N ILE A 124 7.66 0.25 6.20
CA ILE A 124 7.75 -1.16 6.60
C ILE A 124 8.33 -1.28 8.02
N GLN A 125 9.39 -0.53 8.33
CA GLN A 125 9.98 -0.54 9.66
C GLN A 125 9.05 0.08 10.71
N LYS A 126 8.35 1.18 10.38
CA LYS A 126 7.35 1.78 11.26
C LYS A 126 6.23 0.79 11.58
N HIS A 127 5.73 0.08 10.57
CA HIS A 127 4.71 -0.95 10.74
C HIS A 127 5.20 -2.10 11.61
N ILE A 128 6.42 -2.62 11.39
CA ILE A 128 7.04 -3.64 12.26
C ILE A 128 7.10 -3.14 13.71
N ASN A 129 7.52 -1.89 13.94
CA ASN A 129 7.58 -1.32 15.28
C ASN A 129 6.21 -1.23 15.95
N LEU A 130 5.13 -1.01 15.19
CA LEU A 130 3.75 -1.03 15.70
C LEU A 130 3.32 -2.45 16.08
N ILE A 131 3.64 -3.45 15.25
CA ILE A 131 3.39 -4.87 15.57
C ILE A 131 4.08 -5.26 16.87
N LEU A 132 5.37 -4.91 17.03
CA LEU A 132 6.14 -5.24 18.24
C LEU A 132 5.61 -4.58 19.51
N LYS A 133 4.90 -3.45 19.39
CA LYS A 133 4.26 -2.75 20.51
C LYS A 133 2.85 -3.27 20.79
N HIS A 134 2.28 -4.10 19.91
CA HIS A 134 0.91 -4.56 20.05
C HIS A 134 0.78 -5.54 21.22
N LYS A 135 -0.21 -5.32 22.09
CA LYS A 135 -0.41 -6.09 23.34
C LYS A 135 -0.56 -7.62 23.14
N LEU A 136 -1.00 -8.04 21.96
CA LEU A 136 -1.16 -9.46 21.63
C LEU A 136 0.16 -10.14 21.16
N VAL A 137 1.24 -9.37 21.01
CA VAL A 137 2.52 -9.88 20.53
C VAL A 137 3.47 -10.05 21.72
N ASP A 138 3.62 -11.29 22.18
CA ASP A 138 4.62 -11.63 23.19
C ASP A 138 5.98 -11.92 22.54
N LYS A 139 6.77 -10.86 22.39
CA LYS A 139 8.13 -10.95 21.85
C LYS A 139 9.03 -11.90 22.66
N ARG A 140 8.91 -11.92 23.99
CA ARG A 140 9.79 -12.73 24.84
C ARG A 140 9.49 -14.22 24.67
N ALA A 141 8.20 -14.59 24.64
CA ALA A 141 7.78 -15.97 24.39
C ALA A 141 8.25 -16.46 23.01
N ILE A 142 8.07 -15.64 21.96
CA ILE A 142 8.52 -15.99 20.60
C ILE A 142 10.04 -16.18 20.56
N GLN A 143 10.81 -15.26 21.14
CA GLN A 143 12.27 -15.34 21.19
C GLN A 143 12.76 -16.58 21.95
N ASN A 144 12.14 -16.91 23.07
CA ASN A 144 12.50 -18.07 23.91
C ASN A 144 12.12 -19.41 23.29
N SER A 145 11.12 -19.43 22.41
CA SER A 145 10.65 -20.64 21.71
C SER A 145 11.68 -21.18 20.70
N LYS A 146 12.67 -20.38 20.29
CA LYS A 146 13.75 -20.79 19.37
C LYS A 146 13.24 -21.43 18.07
N PHE A 147 12.12 -20.93 17.55
CA PHE A 147 11.53 -21.43 16.32
C PHE A 147 12.51 -21.45 15.15
N LYS A 148 12.34 -22.45 14.28
CA LYS A 148 12.91 -22.48 12.93
C LYS A 148 11.76 -22.27 11.95
N ILE A 149 11.75 -21.14 11.27
CA ILE A 149 10.63 -20.69 10.43
C ILE A 149 11.08 -20.65 8.98
N ALA A 150 10.27 -21.21 8.08
CA ALA A 150 10.40 -21.00 6.64
C ALA A 150 9.38 -19.94 6.20
N VAL A 151 9.80 -19.03 5.32
CA VAL A 151 8.95 -17.99 4.73
C VAL A 151 8.98 -18.18 3.23
N ASP A 152 7.83 -18.49 2.63
CA ASP A 152 7.61 -18.37 1.19
C ASP A 152 6.87 -17.07 0.91
N ALA A 153 7.52 -16.16 0.20
CA ALA A 153 7.00 -14.84 -0.10
C ALA A 153 6.54 -14.67 -1.57
N VAL A 154 6.54 -15.77 -2.34
CA VAL A 154 6.03 -15.81 -3.71
C VAL A 154 6.56 -14.67 -4.58
N ASN A 155 7.85 -14.34 -4.44
CA ASN A 155 8.53 -13.27 -5.16
C ASN A 155 7.86 -11.88 -5.05
N SER A 156 7.24 -11.58 -3.91
CA SER A 156 6.55 -10.31 -3.65
C SER A 156 6.97 -9.65 -2.33
N THR A 157 6.29 -8.56 -1.95
CA THR A 157 6.70 -7.63 -0.88
C THR A 157 6.68 -8.23 0.53
N GLY A 158 6.00 -9.36 0.72
CA GLY A 158 6.13 -10.17 1.93
C GLY A 158 7.57 -10.62 2.20
N GLY A 159 8.37 -10.78 1.14
CA GLY A 159 9.78 -11.18 1.21
C GLY A 159 10.70 -10.09 1.78
N ILE A 160 10.22 -8.84 1.80
CA ILE A 160 10.87 -7.74 2.51
C ILE A 160 10.39 -7.73 3.97
N ALA A 161 9.07 -7.65 4.17
CA ALA A 161 8.49 -7.34 5.48
C ALA A 161 8.60 -8.49 6.49
N VAL A 162 8.30 -9.73 6.09
CA VAL A 162 8.21 -10.86 7.01
C VAL A 162 9.58 -11.27 7.57
N PRO A 163 10.65 -11.40 6.76
CA PRO A 163 11.98 -11.66 7.32
C PRO A 163 12.47 -10.58 8.29
N LEU A 164 12.18 -9.30 8.03
CA LEU A 164 12.50 -8.20 8.94
C LEU A 164 11.73 -8.31 10.26
N LEU A 165 10.43 -8.60 10.20
CA LEU A 165 9.60 -8.80 11.39
C LEU A 165 10.11 -9.97 12.24
N LEU A 166 10.37 -11.13 11.62
CA LEU A 166 10.86 -12.32 12.33
C LEU A 166 12.21 -12.07 13.02
N LYS A 167 13.14 -11.36 12.35
CA LYS A 167 14.39 -10.92 12.97
C LYS A 167 14.13 -10.01 14.17
N ALA A 168 13.22 -9.05 14.05
CA ALA A 168 12.89 -8.11 15.12
C ALA A 168 12.17 -8.78 16.32
N LEU A 169 11.48 -9.89 16.08
CA LEU A 169 10.90 -10.80 17.09
C LEU A 169 11.94 -11.72 17.75
N GLY A 170 13.20 -11.71 17.30
CA GLY A 170 14.29 -12.50 17.89
C GLY A 170 14.41 -13.92 17.33
N VAL A 171 13.75 -14.23 16.21
CA VAL A 171 13.88 -15.53 15.54
C VAL A 171 15.24 -15.64 14.88
N LYS A 172 16.04 -16.63 15.30
CA LYS A 172 17.42 -16.82 14.82
C LYS A 172 17.54 -17.67 13.56
N LYS A 173 16.59 -18.59 13.32
CA LYS A 173 16.64 -19.55 12.21
C LYS A 173 15.49 -19.29 11.24
N ILE A 174 15.77 -18.54 10.18
CA ILE A 174 14.80 -18.17 9.14
C ILE A 174 15.29 -18.73 7.80
N VAL A 175 14.48 -19.58 7.18
CA VAL A 175 14.70 -20.06 5.81
C VAL A 175 13.84 -19.20 4.88
N GLN A 176 14.48 -18.49 3.96
CA GLN A 176 13.79 -17.61 3.02
C GLN A 176 13.63 -18.32 1.68
N LEU A 177 12.39 -18.49 1.23
CA LEU A 177 12.00 -19.07 -0.03
C LEU A 177 11.31 -17.96 -0.85
N TYR A 178 11.82 -17.70 -2.05
CA TYR A 178 11.21 -16.73 -2.98
C TYR A 178 10.95 -15.34 -2.36
N CYS A 179 11.88 -14.83 -1.54
CA CYS A 179 11.74 -13.53 -0.88
C CYS A 179 12.19 -12.32 -1.71
N GLU A 180 12.77 -12.53 -2.89
CA GLU A 180 13.15 -11.44 -3.78
C GLU A 180 11.90 -10.87 -4.48
N PRO A 181 11.54 -9.60 -4.26
CA PRO A 181 10.32 -8.99 -4.77
C PRO A 181 10.48 -8.54 -6.24
N ASN A 182 10.66 -9.50 -7.14
CA ASN A 182 10.94 -9.25 -8.57
C ASN A 182 9.74 -9.54 -9.50
N GLY A 183 8.58 -9.91 -8.95
CA GLY A 183 7.36 -10.13 -9.74
C GLY A 183 7.36 -11.39 -10.60
N LYS A 184 8.40 -12.25 -10.49
CA LYS A 184 8.47 -13.55 -11.17
C LYS A 184 7.69 -14.61 -10.38
N PHE A 185 6.36 -14.48 -10.37
CA PHE A 185 5.49 -15.36 -9.61
C PHE A 185 5.55 -16.80 -10.16
N ARG A 186 5.84 -17.77 -9.28
CA ARG A 186 6.04 -19.17 -9.66
C ARG A 186 4.75 -19.97 -9.85
N THR A 187 3.63 -19.46 -9.33
CA THR A 187 2.33 -20.12 -9.41
C THR A 187 1.28 -19.11 -9.87
N THR A 188 0.53 -19.48 -10.90
CA THR A 188 -0.81 -18.91 -11.12
C THR A 188 -1.75 -19.57 -10.13
N PRO A 189 -2.44 -18.82 -9.25
CA PRO A 189 -3.43 -19.43 -8.38
C PRO A 189 -4.56 -20.03 -9.21
N ASN A 190 -5.03 -21.21 -8.79
CA ASN A 190 -6.11 -21.96 -9.43
C ASN A 190 -7.51 -21.36 -9.22
N HIS A 191 -7.63 -20.06 -8.94
CA HIS A 191 -8.92 -19.43 -8.67
C HIS A 191 -9.15 -18.20 -9.55
N CYS A 192 -10.36 -18.16 -10.13
CA CYS A 192 -10.87 -17.03 -10.89
C CYS A 192 -10.75 -15.72 -10.11
N PRO A 193 -10.53 -14.59 -10.81
CA PRO A 193 -10.61 -13.27 -10.19
C PRO A 193 -11.93 -13.13 -9.41
N SER A 194 -11.86 -12.70 -8.15
CA SER A 194 -13.05 -12.16 -7.47
C SER A 194 -13.36 -10.83 -8.15
N THR A 195 -14.47 -10.81 -8.89
CA THR A 195 -15.10 -9.61 -9.46
C THR A 195 -15.69 -8.74 -8.36
#